data_AF-A0A0T6BI09-F1
#
_entry.id   AF-A0A0T6BI09-F1
#
_cell.length_a   1.000
_cell.length_b   1.000
_cell.length_c   1.000
_cell.angle_alpha   90.00
_cell.angle_beta   90.00
_cell.angle_gamma   90.00
#
_symmetry.space_group_name_H-M   'P 1'
#
loop_
_entity.id
_entity.type
_entity.pdbx_description
1 polymer ?
#
loop_
_entity_poly.entity_id
_entity_poly.type
_entity_poly.pdbx_seq_one_letter_code
_entity_poly.pdbx_strand_id
1 'polypeptide(L)'
;VGTCVYAYGRRIGELCRRDSDCESGLVCSEGDQGISARICRPPVQQDKQYSELCNMSSECDISRGLCCQLQRRHRQQPRKVCSYFKDPLVCIGPVAADQVKNAVQHTAGEKRLTRFTAFKRQMH
;
A
#
# COMPACT_ATOMS: atom_id res chain seq x y z
N VAL A 1 -27.30 19.85 -31.69
CA VAL A 1 -26.68 18.53 -31.90
C VAL A 1 -25.31 18.58 -31.25
N GLY A 2 -25.12 17.90 -30.13
CA GLY A 2 -23.82 17.81 -29.45
C GLY A 2 -23.30 16.39 -29.57
N THR A 3 -22.25 16.20 -30.36
CA THR A 3 -21.55 14.92 -30.49
C THR A 3 -20.62 14.78 -29.28
N CYS A 4 -20.99 13.96 -28.30
CA CYS A 4 -20.04 13.53 -27.27
C CYS A 4 -19.04 12.58 -27.92
N VAL A 5 -17.92 13.13 -28.40
CA VAL A 5 -16.81 12.33 -28.85
C VAL A 5 -16.21 11.67 -27.62
N TYR A 6 -16.17 10.34 -27.57
CA TYR A 6 -15.35 9.63 -26.59
C TYR A 6 -13.90 10.01 -26.87
N ALA A 7 -13.39 10.97 -26.11
CA ALA A 7 -11.95 11.20 -26.05
C ALA A 7 -11.37 9.95 -25.40
N TYR A 8 -10.91 9.01 -26.22
CA TYR A 8 -10.02 7.95 -25.76
C TYR A 8 -8.79 8.67 -25.22
N GLY A 9 -8.78 8.89 -23.90
CA GLY A 9 -7.64 9.47 -23.21
C GLY A 9 -6.41 8.60 -23.41
N ARG A 10 -5.24 9.20 -23.23
CA ARG A 10 -3.96 8.53 -23.43
C ARG A 10 -3.80 7.35 -22.47
N ARG A 11 -3.31 6.23 -23.01
CA ARG A 11 -3.16 4.96 -22.28
C ARG A 11 -1.92 4.95 -21.40
N ILE A 12 -1.80 3.93 -20.55
CA ILE A 12 -0.64 3.73 -19.67
C ILE A 12 0.66 3.76 -20.49
N GLY A 13 1.61 4.59 -20.07
CA GLY A 13 2.92 4.75 -20.72
C GLY A 13 2.97 5.79 -21.83
N GLU A 14 1.84 6.36 -22.25
CA GLU A 14 1.82 7.44 -23.24
C GLU A 14 2.19 8.78 -22.61
N LEU A 15 2.90 9.62 -23.37
CA LEU A 15 3.29 10.95 -22.94
C LEU A 15 2.06 11.78 -22.59
N CYS A 16 2.12 12.61 -21.57
CA CYS A 16 1.03 13.50 -21.18
C CYS A 16 1.59 14.86 -20.73
N ARG A 17 0.74 15.89 -20.73
CA ARG A 17 1.08 17.18 -20.10
C ARG A 17 0.21 17.45 -18.89
N ARG A 18 -1.04 16.97 -18.90
CA ARG A 18 -2.03 17.13 -17.84
C ARG A 18 -2.73 15.81 -17.58
N ASP A 19 -3.28 15.65 -16.38
CA ASP A 19 -4.07 14.46 -16.01
C ASP A 19 -5.30 14.28 -16.91
N SER A 20 -5.88 15.38 -17.41
CA SER A 20 -6.99 15.38 -18.37
C SER A 20 -6.67 14.76 -19.72
N ASP A 21 -5.37 14.63 -20.06
CA ASP A 21 -4.94 14.00 -21.30
C ASP A 21 -4.99 12.48 -21.19
N CYS A 22 -4.97 11.93 -19.98
CA CYS A 22 -4.93 10.51 -19.71
C CYS A 22 -6.35 9.91 -19.65
N GLU A 23 -6.45 8.60 -19.93
CA GLU A 23 -7.69 7.85 -19.75
C GLU A 23 -8.20 7.96 -18.31
N SER A 24 -9.53 7.91 -18.13
CA SER A 24 -10.16 8.04 -16.82
C SER A 24 -9.58 7.03 -15.83
N GLY A 25 -8.99 7.53 -14.74
CA GLY A 25 -8.32 6.71 -13.73
C GLY A 25 -6.80 6.62 -13.89
N LEU A 26 -6.19 7.40 -14.78
CA LEU A 26 -4.75 7.59 -14.89
C LEU A 26 -4.36 9.02 -14.49
N VAL A 27 -3.11 9.21 -14.06
CA VAL A 27 -2.50 10.50 -13.72
C VAL A 27 -1.22 10.70 -14.51
N CYS A 28 -0.91 11.96 -14.79
CA CYS A 28 0.24 12.35 -15.57
C CYS A 28 1.46 12.55 -14.64
N SER A 29 2.31 11.54 -14.55
CA SER A 29 3.50 11.55 -13.67
C SER A 29 4.80 11.37 -14.44
N GLU A 30 5.93 11.75 -13.84
CA GLU A 30 7.25 11.61 -14.49
C GLU A 30 7.58 10.15 -14.77
N GLY A 31 8.05 9.87 -15.99
CA GLY A 31 8.52 8.54 -16.38
C GLY A 31 9.92 8.26 -15.84
N ASP A 32 10.24 6.99 -15.58
CA ASP A 32 11.54 6.58 -14.99
C ASP A 32 12.74 6.80 -15.95
N GLN A 33 12.50 7.28 -17.17
CA GLN A 33 13.51 7.40 -18.23
C GLN A 33 14.24 8.76 -18.26
N GLY A 34 14.37 9.45 -17.13
CA GLY A 34 15.35 10.54 -16.90
C GLY A 34 15.22 11.80 -17.78
N ILE A 35 14.30 11.82 -18.73
CA ILE A 35 13.92 12.96 -19.56
C ILE A 35 12.62 13.48 -18.95
N SER A 36 12.37 14.80 -18.91
CA SER A 36 11.12 15.43 -18.41
C SER A 36 9.82 15.03 -19.16
N ALA A 37 9.81 13.85 -19.78
CA ALA A 37 8.67 13.14 -20.30
C ALA A 37 7.78 12.67 -19.13
N ARG A 38 6.65 13.35 -18.94
CA ARG A 38 5.56 12.84 -18.13
C ARG A 38 4.75 11.84 -18.94
N ILE A 39 4.34 10.75 -18.32
CA ILE A 39 3.55 9.69 -18.92
C ILE A 39 2.31 9.40 -18.09
N CYS A 40 1.25 8.96 -18.75
CA CYS A 40 0.04 8.49 -18.08
C CYS A 40 0.37 7.21 -17.34
N ARG A 41 0.26 7.25 -16.01
CA ARG A 41 0.43 6.09 -15.14
C ARG A 41 -0.83 5.91 -14.30
N PRO A 42 -1.11 4.69 -13.82
CA PRO A 42 -2.09 4.53 -12.77
C PRO A 42 -1.72 5.48 -11.62
N PRO A 43 -2.70 6.09 -10.92
CA PRO A 43 -2.41 6.79 -9.69
C PRO A 43 -1.67 5.81 -8.80
N VAL A 44 -0.38 6.10 -8.57
CA VAL A 44 0.36 5.48 -7.48
C VAL A 44 -0.52 5.80 -6.29
N GLN A 45 -1.19 4.77 -5.76
CA GLN A 45 -2.00 4.94 -4.57
C GLN A 45 -1.05 5.59 -3.58
N GLN A 46 -1.37 6.81 -3.13
CA GLN A 46 -0.56 7.45 -2.10
C GLN A 46 -0.40 6.42 -0.99
N ASP A 47 0.83 6.01 -0.77
CA ASP A 47 1.13 4.96 0.19
C ASP A 47 0.62 5.44 1.55
N LYS A 48 -0.40 4.75 2.03
CA LYS A 48 -1.09 5.03 3.28
C LYS A 48 -0.06 5.01 4.42
N GLN A 49 -0.11 6.01 5.28
CA GLN A 49 0.80 6.11 6.41
C GLN A 49 0.43 5.15 7.54
N TYR A 50 1.32 5.05 8.52
CA TYR A 50 1.10 4.24 9.71
C TYR A 50 -0.26 4.53 10.37
N SER A 51 -0.99 3.48 10.71
CA SER A 51 -2.34 3.52 11.30
C SER A 51 -3.48 4.01 10.38
N GLU A 52 -3.23 4.23 9.09
CA GLU A 52 -4.30 4.44 8.13
C GLU A 52 -5.01 3.13 7.78
N LEU A 53 -6.28 3.23 7.42
CA LEU A 53 -7.08 2.10 6.98
C LEU A 53 -6.61 1.61 5.61
N CYS A 54 -6.48 0.29 5.48
CA CYS A 54 -6.05 -0.37 4.26
C CYS A 54 -6.90 -1.61 4.00
N ASN A 55 -7.01 -2.02 2.73
CA ASN A 55 -7.57 -3.32 2.37
C ASN A 55 -6.48 -4.33 2.00
N MET A 56 -5.43 -3.86 1.34
CA MET A 56 -4.30 -4.67 0.87
C MET A 56 -2.96 -3.98 1.15
N SER A 57 -1.89 -4.77 1.24
CA SER A 57 -0.55 -4.25 1.54
C SER A 57 0.06 -3.38 0.43
N SER A 58 -0.47 -3.44 -0.80
CA SER A 58 -0.08 -2.53 -1.89
C SER A 58 -0.52 -1.08 -1.67
N GLU A 59 -1.42 -0.84 -0.71
CA GLU A 59 -1.88 0.50 -0.35
C GLU A 59 -0.96 1.14 0.70
N CYS A 60 -0.05 0.39 1.33
CA CYS A 60 0.81 0.86 2.41
C CYS A 60 2.24 1.10 1.92
N ASP A 61 2.97 2.00 2.59
CA ASP A 61 4.37 2.31 2.24
C ASP A 61 5.33 1.16 2.59
N ILE A 62 5.52 0.24 1.65
CA ILE A 62 6.41 -0.92 1.80
C ILE A 62 7.87 -0.45 1.93
N SER A 63 8.25 0.69 1.33
CA SER A 63 9.61 1.23 1.41
C SER A 63 10.01 1.60 2.84
N ARG A 64 9.02 1.97 3.67
CA ARG A 64 9.16 2.22 5.12
C ARG A 64 8.91 0.98 5.98
N GLY A 65 8.71 -0.18 5.37
CA GLY A 65 8.39 -1.43 6.05
C GLY A 65 6.96 -1.48 6.60
N LEU A 66 6.01 -0.78 5.98
CA LEU A 66 4.58 -0.87 6.33
C LEU A 66 3.88 -1.90 5.45
N CYS A 67 2.96 -2.66 6.04
CA CYS A 67 2.03 -3.50 5.32
C CYS A 67 0.67 -3.51 5.99
N CYS A 68 -0.34 -4.01 5.29
CA CYS A 68 -1.70 -4.02 5.81
C CYS A 68 -1.89 -5.17 6.80
N GLN A 69 -2.22 -4.87 8.05
CA GLN A 69 -2.36 -5.86 9.12
C GLN A 69 -3.71 -5.73 9.84
N LEU A 70 -4.25 -6.86 10.30
CA LEU A 70 -5.47 -6.88 11.10
C LEU A 70 -5.15 -6.53 12.56
N GLN A 71 -5.45 -5.31 12.99
CA GLN A 71 -5.29 -4.88 14.36
C GLN A 71 -6.54 -5.22 15.19
N ARG A 72 -6.36 -6.10 16.18
CA ARG A 72 -7.38 -6.44 17.17
C ARG A 72 -7.06 -5.75 18.49
N ARG A 73 -7.94 -4.84 18.94
CA ARG A 73 -7.85 -4.20 20.25
C ARG A 73 -8.98 -4.69 21.15
N HIS A 74 -8.74 -4.73 22.45
CA HIS A 74 -9.76 -5.10 23.42
C HIS A 74 -10.96 -4.15 23.31
N ARG A 75 -12.17 -4.70 23.18
CA ARG A 75 -13.46 -3.98 23.06
C ARG A 75 -13.61 -3.04 21.86
N GLN A 76 -12.72 -3.09 20.87
CA GLN A 76 -12.89 -2.35 19.62
C GLN A 76 -13.07 -3.33 18.46
N GLN A 77 -13.83 -2.90 17.44
CA GLN A 77 -13.98 -3.67 16.22
C GLN A 77 -12.59 -3.88 15.57
N PRO A 78 -12.26 -5.09 15.11
CA PRO A 78 -11.04 -5.35 14.35
C PRO A 78 -10.98 -4.45 13.12
N ARG A 79 -9.82 -3.82 12.90
CA ARG A 79 -9.58 -2.93 11.75
C ARG A 79 -8.33 -3.36 11.01
N LYS A 80 -8.35 -3.25 9.69
CA LYS A 80 -7.17 -3.43 8.86
C LYS A 80 -6.45 -2.09 8.73
N VAL A 81 -5.20 -2.03 9.15
CA VAL A 81 -4.42 -0.79 9.16
C VAL A 81 -2.99 -1.03 8.70
N CYS A 82 -2.39 -0.01 8.08
CA CYS A 82 -0.97 -0.06 7.74
C CYS A 82 -0.13 -0.04 9.02
N SER A 83 0.68 -1.08 9.21
CA SER A 83 1.53 -1.25 10.39
C SER A 83 2.90 -1.78 9.96
N TYR A 84 3.91 -1.48 10.78
CA TYR A 84 5.24 -2.01 10.57
C TYR A 84 5.22 -3.54 10.65
N PHE A 85 5.87 -4.21 9.71
CA PHE A 85 6.02 -5.66 9.70
C PHE A 85 7.49 -6.06 9.80
N LYS A 86 7.72 -7.16 10.51
CA LYS A 86 9.01 -7.86 10.55
C LYS A 86 8.98 -9.19 9.79
N ASP A 87 7.77 -9.74 9.62
CA ASP A 87 7.52 -11.00 8.93
C ASP A 87 6.46 -10.75 7.83
N PRO A 88 6.76 -11.04 6.56
CA PRO A 88 5.83 -10.91 5.44
C PRO A 88 4.54 -11.73 5.62
N LEU A 89 4.55 -12.80 6.42
CA LEU A 89 3.38 -13.65 6.67
C LEU A 89 2.26 -12.95 7.47
N VAL A 90 2.58 -11.85 8.15
CA VAL A 90 1.60 -11.08 8.93
C VAL A 90 0.79 -10.13 8.02
N CYS A 91 1.27 -9.89 6.81
CA CYS A 91 0.70 -8.93 5.89
C CYS A 91 -0.49 -9.49 5.10
N ILE A 92 -1.47 -8.64 4.84
CA ILE A 92 -2.64 -8.98 4.03
C ILE A 92 -2.31 -8.71 2.56
N GLY A 93 -2.25 -9.79 1.77
CA GLY A 93 -1.93 -9.73 0.34
C GLY A 93 -0.41 -9.81 0.08
N PRO A 94 -0.01 -9.71 -1.20
CA PRO A 94 1.39 -9.79 -1.58
C PRO A 94 2.18 -8.59 -1.06
N VAL A 95 3.37 -8.84 -0.51
CA VAL A 95 4.30 -7.82 -0.05
C VAL A 95 5.65 -8.06 -0.69
N ALA A 96 6.20 -7.03 -1.32
CA ALA A 96 7.56 -7.05 -1.82
C ALA A 96 8.55 -6.93 -0.64
N ALA A 97 8.74 -8.03 0.10
CA ALA A 97 9.59 -8.07 1.29
C ALA A 97 11.06 -7.69 1.02
N ASP A 98 11.51 -7.88 -0.22
CA ASP A 98 12.84 -7.50 -0.71
C ASP A 98 13.06 -5.97 -0.75
N GLN A 99 11.98 -5.18 -0.81
CA GLN A 99 12.04 -3.72 -0.91
C GLN A 99 12.17 -3.02 0.46
N VAL A 100 12.18 -3.77 1.57
CA VAL A 100 12.28 -3.21 2.92
C VAL A 100 13.74 -2.90 3.24
N LYS A 101 14.12 -1.62 3.25
CA LYS A 101 15.43 -1.20 3.75
C LYS A 101 15.50 -1.52 5.25
N ASN A 102 16.30 -2.53 5.63
CA ASN A 102 16.56 -2.95 7.01
C ASN A 102 17.32 -1.87 7.80
N ALA A 103 16.71 -0.71 8.03
CA ALA A 103 17.20 0.33 8.92
C ALA A 103 16.15 0.58 10.01
N VAL A 104 15.75 -0.48 10.71
CA VAL A 104 14.89 -0.35 11.89
C VAL A 104 15.75 0.12 13.06
N GLN A 105 15.80 1.44 13.30
CA GLN A 105 16.29 1.97 14.57
C GLN A 105 15.29 1.57 15.67
N HIS A 106 15.74 0.67 16.54
CA HIS A 106 15.01 0.25 17.72
C HIS A 106 14.94 1.42 18.72
N THR A 107 13.88 2.22 18.70
CA THR A 107 13.60 3.12 19.82
C THR A 107 13.15 2.28 21.01
N ALA A 108 13.87 2.46 22.14
CA ALA A 108 13.71 1.70 23.37
C ALA A 108 12.28 1.84 23.93
N GLY A 109 11.40 0.88 23.62
CA GLY A 109 10.02 0.89 24.12
C GLY A 109 9.07 -0.17 23.56
N GLU A 110 9.47 -1.01 22.61
CA GLU A 110 8.59 -2.03 22.02
C GLU A 110 8.40 -3.24 22.95
N LYS A 111 7.29 -3.22 23.70
CA LYS A 111 6.89 -4.29 24.62
C LYS A 111 6.43 -5.50 23.81
N ARG A 112 7.22 -6.58 23.79
CA ARG A 112 6.86 -7.86 23.17
C ARG A 112 5.59 -8.45 23.78
N LEU A 113 4.50 -8.53 23.01
CA LEU A 113 3.33 -9.35 23.34
C LEU A 113 3.41 -10.69 22.59
N THR A 114 4.39 -11.52 22.92
CA THR A 114 4.33 -12.95 22.57
C THR A 114 3.77 -13.72 23.77
N ARG A 115 2.45 -13.67 23.98
CA ARG A 115 1.75 -14.72 24.71
C ARG A 115 1.24 -15.72 23.69
N PHE A 116 2.11 -16.65 23.29
CA PHE A 116 1.65 -17.94 22.81
C PHE A 116 1.06 -18.68 24.02
N THR A 117 -0.25 -18.55 24.23
CA THR A 117 -0.96 -19.46 25.13
C THR A 117 -1.34 -20.70 24.31
N ALA A 118 -0.64 -21.78 24.62
CA ALA A 118 -0.81 -23.13 24.12
C ALA A 118 -2.29 -23.53 24.01
N PHE A 119 -2.65 -24.13 22.88
CA PHE A 119 -3.86 -24.94 22.73
C PHE A 119 -3.82 -26.10 23.74
N LYS A 120 -4.56 -25.97 24.86
CA LYS A 120 -4.96 -27.14 25.65
C LYS A 120 -6.07 -27.85 24.88
N ARG A 121 -5.77 -29.02 24.32
CA ARG A 121 -6.79 -29.98 23.85
C ARG A 121 -7.49 -30.55 25.08
N GLN A 122 -8.81 -30.36 25.13
CA GLN A 122 -9.72 -31.17 25.94
C GLN A 122 -10.08 -32.40 25.12
N MET A 123 -9.89 -33.59 25.68
CA MET A 123 -10.57 -34.81 25.26
C MET A 123 -11.13 -35.44 26.55
N HIS A 124 -12.41 -35.79 26.50
CA HIS A 124 -13.18 -36.48 27.53
C HIS A 124 -12.60 -37.87 27.82
#